data_AF-A0A9P7B1E9-F1
#
_entry.id   AF-A0A9P7B1E9-F1
#
_cell.length_a   1.000
_cell.length_b   1.000
_cell.length_c   1.000
_cell.angle_alpha   90.00
_cell.angle_beta   90.00
_cell.angle_gamma   90.00
#
_symmetry.space_group_name_H-M   'P 1'
#
loop_
_entity.id
_entity.type
_entity.pdbx_description
1 polymer ?
#
loop_
_entity_poly.entity_id
_entity_poly.type
_entity_poly.pdbx_seq_one_letter_code
_entity_poly.pdbx_strand_id
1 'polypeptide(L)'
;VILGCMSYGNKQWAEWVLEKDEALEHFKAAYELGINTWDNGDSERLVGEAIRKFDIPREKLVILTKCFMTVADTPDTHPSKLQNPDQKGY
;
A
#
# COMPACT_ATOMS: atom_id res chain seq x y z
N VAL A 1 3.72 3.39 -17.63
CA VAL A 1 2.84 3.91 -16.56
C VAL A 1 3.05 3.05 -15.33
N ILE A 2 3.08 3.63 -14.13
CA ILE A 2 3.25 2.92 -12.85
C ILE A 2 2.06 3.28 -11.96
N LEU A 3 1.48 2.30 -11.28
CA LEU A 3 0.48 2.55 -10.25
C LEU A 3 1.18 2.83 -8.92
N GLY A 4 1.11 4.06 -8.44
CA GLY A 4 1.50 4.41 -7.08
C GLY A 4 0.41 4.00 -6.10
N CYS A 5 0.77 3.20 -5.09
CA CYS A 5 -0.17 2.63 -4.14
C CYS A 5 -0.15 3.32 -2.77
N MET A 6 0.42 4.52 -2.67
CA MET A 6 0.43 5.28 -1.42
C MET A 6 -1.00 5.62 -0.96
N SER A 7 -1.92 5.86 -1.90
CA SER A 7 -3.32 6.20 -1.60
C SER A 7 -4.20 5.05 -1.17
N TYR A 8 -3.66 3.87 -0.88
CA TYR A 8 -4.46 2.72 -0.44
C TYR A 8 -3.98 2.23 0.91
N GLY A 9 -4.91 1.98 1.85
CA GLY A 9 -4.54 1.56 3.19
C GLY A 9 -5.56 1.97 4.23
N ASN A 10 -5.09 2.43 5.38
CA ASN A 10 -5.91 2.91 6.49
C ASN A 10 -6.21 4.42 6.40
N LYS A 11 -7.50 4.81 6.37
CA LYS A 11 -7.94 6.23 6.35
C LYS A 11 -7.51 7.05 7.58
N GLN A 12 -7.16 6.40 8.69
CA GLN A 12 -6.62 7.09 9.87
C GLN A 12 -5.26 7.74 9.60
N TRP A 13 -4.52 7.25 8.61
CA TRP A 13 -3.25 7.84 8.21
C TRP A 13 -3.43 9.19 7.50
N ALA A 14 -4.41 9.28 6.59
CA ALA A 14 -4.83 10.53 5.96
C ALA A 14 -6.21 10.41 5.28
N GLU A 15 -6.95 11.52 5.22
CA GLU A 15 -8.32 11.56 4.69
C GLU A 15 -8.45 11.14 3.20
N TRP A 16 -7.39 11.32 2.42
CA TRP A 16 -7.36 10.99 0.98
C TRP A 16 -7.05 9.52 0.69
N VAL A 17 -6.76 8.72 1.72
CA VAL A 17 -6.50 7.29 1.58
C VAL A 17 -7.80 6.57 1.25
N LEU A 18 -7.74 5.63 0.33
CA LEU A 18 -8.84 4.76 -0.06
C LEU A 18 -8.70 3.42 0.67
N GLU A 19 -9.82 2.92 1.18
CA GLU A 19 -9.83 1.66 1.93
C GLU A 19 -9.96 0.46 0.99
N LYS A 20 -10.01 -0.72 1.60
CA LYS A 20 -9.85 -2.01 0.93
C LYS A 20 -10.70 -2.18 -0.33
N ASP A 21 -12.00 -1.91 -0.27
CA ASP A 21 -12.89 -2.22 -1.39
C ASP A 21 -12.57 -1.34 -2.62
N GLU A 22 -12.41 -0.03 -2.40
CA GLU A 22 -11.99 0.93 -3.42
C GLU A 22 -10.61 0.58 -3.99
N ALA A 23 -9.66 0.21 -3.13
CA ALA A 23 -8.32 -0.21 -3.54
C ALA A 23 -8.35 -1.45 -4.45
N LEU A 24 -9.15 -2.46 -4.10
CA LEU A 24 -9.26 -3.69 -4.87
C LEU A 24 -9.89 -3.45 -6.24
N GLU A 25 -10.88 -2.57 -6.35
CA GLU A 25 -11.46 -2.17 -7.64
C GLU A 25 -10.41 -1.48 -8.53
N HIS A 26 -9.63 -0.56 -7.96
CA HIS A 26 -8.57 0.13 -8.69
C HIS A 26 -7.45 -0.83 -9.13
N PHE A 27 -7.02 -1.75 -8.28
CA PHE A 27 -6.01 -2.76 -8.63
C PHE A 27 -6.46 -3.68 -9.75
N LYS A 28 -7.72 -4.10 -9.72
CA LYS A 28 -8.32 -4.89 -10.80
C LYS A 28 -8.31 -4.12 -12.12
N ALA A 29 -8.82 -2.88 -12.11
CA ALA A 29 -8.86 -2.05 -13.30
C ALA A 29 -7.45 -1.77 -13.86
N ALA A 30 -6.48 -1.46 -13.00
CA ALA A 30 -5.10 -1.24 -13.41
C ALA A 30 -4.51 -2.48 -14.09
N TYR A 31 -4.72 -3.68 -13.51
CA TYR A 31 -4.26 -4.93 -14.10
C TYR A 31 -4.93 -5.22 -15.45
N GLU A 32 -6.25 -5.06 -15.55
CA GLU A 32 -7.01 -5.26 -16.80
C GLU A 32 -6.59 -4.31 -17.91
N LEU A 33 -6.14 -3.10 -17.56
CA LEU A 33 -5.57 -2.11 -18.49
C LEU A 33 -4.09 -2.37 -18.82
N GLY A 34 -3.49 -3.45 -18.31
CA GLY A 34 -2.09 -3.80 -18.56
C GLY A 34 -1.07 -3.02 -17.74
N ILE A 35 -1.50 -2.27 -16.71
CA ILE A 35 -0.59 -1.59 -15.78
C ILE A 35 -0.10 -2.61 -14.77
N ASN A 36 1.12 -3.09 -14.99
CA ASN A 36 1.71 -4.22 -14.26
C ASN A 36 2.86 -3.84 -13.32
N THR A 37 3.27 -2.57 -13.29
CA THR A 37 4.27 -2.08 -12.33
C THR A 37 3.57 -1.32 -11.21
N TRP A 38 3.63 -1.85 -9.98
CA TRP A 38 2.98 -1.29 -8.80
C TRP A 38 4.01 -0.93 -7.73
N ASP A 39 3.85 0.25 -7.12
CA ASP A 39 4.76 0.81 -6.13
C ASP A 39 4.05 1.03 -4.79
N ASN A 40 4.61 0.59 -3.66
CA ASN A 40 3.85 0.28 -2.45
C ASN A 40 4.13 1.18 -1.21
N GLY A 41 3.28 1.01 -0.16
CA GLY A 41 3.26 1.65 1.16
C GLY A 41 2.46 0.79 2.18
N ASP A 42 1.60 1.34 3.05
CA ASP A 42 0.64 0.54 3.89
C ASP A 42 -0.23 -0.42 3.05
N SER A 43 -0.35 -0.11 1.76
CA SER A 43 -0.99 -0.93 0.73
C SER A 43 -0.34 -2.29 0.46
N GLU A 44 0.84 -2.63 0.99
CA GLU A 44 1.50 -3.93 0.75
C GLU A 44 0.58 -5.11 1.06
N ARG A 45 -0.17 -5.04 2.17
CA ARG A 45 -1.17 -6.06 2.53
C ARG A 45 -2.30 -6.15 1.50
N LEU A 46 -2.74 -5.02 0.96
CA LEU A 46 -3.85 -4.94 -0.01
C LEU A 46 -3.40 -5.40 -1.39
N VAL A 47 -2.17 -5.09 -1.81
CA VAL A 47 -1.56 -5.62 -3.04
C VAL A 47 -1.48 -7.15 -2.96
N GLY A 48 -0.97 -7.69 -1.86
CA GLY A 48 -0.93 -9.14 -1.65
C GLY A 48 -2.31 -9.79 -1.67
N GLU A 49 -3.32 -9.11 -1.11
CA GLU A 49 -4.72 -9.57 -1.19
C GLU A 49 -5.27 -9.52 -2.61
N ALA A 50 -5.03 -8.45 -3.37
CA ALA A 50 -5.48 -8.30 -4.75
C ALA A 50 -4.93 -9.42 -5.65
N ILE A 51 -3.63 -9.73 -5.51
CA ILE A 51 -2.97 -10.81 -6.24
C ILE A 51 -3.70 -12.13 -6.03
N ARG A 52 -4.04 -12.46 -4.77
CA ARG A 52 -4.76 -13.70 -4.43
C ARG A 52 -6.22 -13.66 -4.86
N LYS A 53 -6.91 -12.54 -4.66
CA LYS A 53 -8.34 -12.37 -4.92
C LYS A 53 -8.66 -12.45 -6.41
N PHE A 54 -7.80 -11.89 -7.25
CA PHE A 54 -7.98 -11.82 -8.70
C PHE A 54 -7.14 -12.85 -9.47
N ASP A 55 -6.51 -13.79 -8.75
CA ASP A 55 -5.67 -14.86 -9.32
C ASP A 55 -4.63 -14.31 -10.32
N ILE A 56 -3.96 -13.22 -9.93
CA ILE A 56 -2.96 -12.58 -10.79
C ILE A 56 -1.67 -13.39 -10.73
N PRO A 57 -1.17 -13.94 -11.85
CA PRO A 57 0.09 -14.67 -11.84
C PRO A 57 1.24 -13.74 -11.42
N ARG A 58 2.06 -14.16 -10.46
CA ARG A 58 3.09 -13.31 -9.84
C ARG A 58 4.09 -12.79 -10.88
N GLU A 59 4.40 -13.58 -11.90
CA GLU A 59 5.29 -13.24 -13.01
C GLU A 59 4.74 -12.16 -13.94
N LYS A 60 3.44 -11.85 -13.86
CA LYS A 60 2.79 -10.77 -14.62
C LYS A 60 2.92 -9.41 -13.95
N LEU A 61 3.45 -9.33 -12.72
CA LEU A 61 3.60 -8.09 -11.98
C LEU A 61 5.06 -7.77 -11.68
N VAL A 62 5.41 -6.48 -11.79
CA VAL A 62 6.63 -5.90 -11.24
C VAL A 62 6.23 -5.13 -9.98
N ILE A 63 6.72 -5.59 -8.82
CA ILE A 63 6.42 -4.97 -7.52
C ILE A 63 7.67 -4.25 -7.06
N LEU A 64 7.53 -2.96 -6.77
CA LEU A 64 8.59 -2.09 -6.24
C LEU A 64 8.23 -1.71 -4.80
N THR A 65 9.21 -1.81 -3.89
CA THR A 65 9.08 -1.39 -2.48
C THR A 65 10.23 -0.52 -2.02
N LYS A 66 10.00 0.18 -0.91
CA LYS A 66 10.92 1.14 -0.30
C LYS A 66 10.92 0.93 1.22
N CYS A 67 12.09 1.11 1.83
CA CYS A 67 12.25 1.12 3.28
C CYS A 67 13.24 2.23 3.64
N PHE A 68 12.88 3.11 4.58
CA PHE A 68 13.77 4.16 5.09
C PHE A 68 13.15 4.90 6.30
N MET A 69 11.89 5.33 6.16
CA MET A 69 11.19 6.10 7.18
C MET A 69 10.63 5.18 8.26
N THR A 70 10.58 5.70 9.49
CA THR A 70 9.94 5.02 10.61
C THR A 70 8.43 4.97 10.43
N VAL A 71 7.82 3.90 10.91
CA VAL A 71 6.38 3.65 10.92
C VAL A 71 5.94 3.55 12.38
N ALA A 72 4.92 4.32 12.76
CA ALA A 72 4.37 4.24 14.10
C ALA A 72 3.54 2.96 14.28
N ASP A 73 3.44 2.46 15.52
CA ASP A 73 2.64 1.28 15.85
C ASP A 73 1.15 1.46 15.53
N THR A 74 0.66 2.70 15.56
CA THR A 74 -0.72 3.04 15.23
C THR A 74 -0.82 3.93 14.00
N PRO A 75 -1.82 3.71 13.12
CA PRO A 75 -1.92 4.39 11.84
C PRO A 75 -2.29 5.89 11.95
N ASP A 76 -2.85 6.32 13.07
CA ASP A 76 -3.18 7.72 13.38
C ASP A 76 -1.98 8.53 13.93
N THR A 77 -0.89 7.85 14.29
CA THR A 77 0.31 8.50 14.79
C THR A 77 1.26 8.83 13.64
N HIS A 78 1.46 10.12 13.38
CA HIS A 78 2.46 10.55 12.40
C HIS A 78 3.88 10.26 12.91
N PRO A 79 4.78 9.65 12.10
CA PRO A 79 6.13 9.27 12.53
C PRO A 79 6.99 10.41 13.09
N SER A 80 6.76 11.65 12.65
CA SER A 80 7.46 12.83 13.20
C SER A 80 7.15 13.13 14.68
N LYS A 81 6.10 12.51 15.25
CA LYS A 81 5.74 12.63 16.67
C LYS A 81 6.42 11.57 17.54
N LEU A 82 7.15 10.63 16.94
CA LEU A 82 7.88 9.60 17.67
C LEU A 82 9.16 10.20 18.25
N GLN A 83 9.25 10.21 19.59
CA GLN A 83 10.46 10.68 20.29
C GLN A 83 11.58 9.63 20.30
N ASN A 84 11.21 8.36 20.36
CA ASN A 84 12.13 7.23 20.27
C ASN A 84 11.48 6.15 19.39
N PRO A 85 11.95 5.95 18.16
CA PRO A 85 11.34 4.99 17.24
C PRO A 85 11.39 3.58 17.84
N ASP A 86 12.50 3.16 18.46
CA ASP A 86 12.67 1.81 19.03
C ASP A 86 11.65 1.44 20.13
N GLN A 87 10.90 2.40 20.67
CA GLN A 87 9.91 2.18 21.74
C GLN A 87 8.44 2.28 21.28
N LYS A 88 8.17 2.88 20.10
CA LYS A 88 6.81 3.26 19.66
C LYS A 88 6.58 3.13 18.15
N GLY A 89 7.48 2.46 17.47
CA GLY A 89 7.45 2.22 16.03
C GLY A 89 8.67 1.38 15.59
N TYR A 90 8.84 1.23 14.28
CA TYR A 90 9.99 0.58 13.67
C TYR A 90 10.48 1.38 12.47
#